data_AF-A0A1X6X489-F1
#
_entry.id   AF-A0A1X6X489-F1
#
_cell.length_a   1.000
_cell.length_b   1.000
_cell.length_c   1.000
_cell.angle_alpha   90.00
_cell.angle_beta   90.00
_cell.angle_gamma   90.00
#
_symmetry.space_group_name_H-M   'P 1'
#
loop_
_entity.id
_entity.type
_entity.pdbx_description
1 polymer ?
#
loop_
_entity_poly.entity_id
_entity_poly.type
_entity_poly.pdbx_seq_one_letter_code
_entity_poly.pdbx_strand_id
1 'polypeptide(L)'
;MFQLRNLASRPGSVVGYADRPLYRYTIHPASVTGGLHASVWTLRELPDLVRELVAESFAPGEAAVLQADLERHVVTQMLHKAAREKASSPLREEVTAWCRSRISLRGALALARHGHRNEAVEWLLVRISPALHRALYQQYDRRKDARTV
;
A
#
# COMPACT_ATOMS: atom_id res chain seq x y z
N MET A 1 12.35 2.69 -3.20
CA MET A 1 13.39 1.70 -2.91
C MET A 1 12.72 0.59 -2.09
N PHE A 2 12.16 -0.41 -2.79
CA PHE A 2 11.60 -1.61 -2.16
C PHE A 2 12.73 -2.35 -1.47
N GLN A 3 12.67 -2.45 -0.15
CA GLN A 3 13.64 -3.20 0.62
C GLN A 3 13.43 -4.70 0.37
N LEU A 4 14.17 -5.26 -0.60
CA LEU A 4 14.47 -6.70 -0.74
C LEU A 4 15.36 -7.21 0.40
N ARG A 5 15.26 -6.63 1.60
CA ARG A 5 16.21 -6.87 2.70
C ARG A 5 15.92 -8.12 3.54
N ASN A 6 14.88 -8.92 3.24
CA ASN A 6 14.40 -9.91 4.22
C ASN A 6 14.10 -11.32 3.73
N LEU A 7 14.61 -11.75 2.56
CA LEU A 7 14.55 -13.16 2.18
C LEU A 7 15.84 -13.96 2.51
N ALA A 8 16.92 -13.28 2.89
CA ALA A 8 18.23 -13.89 3.17
C ALA A 8 18.60 -13.96 4.67
N SER A 9 17.67 -13.65 5.58
CA SER A 9 17.94 -13.58 7.03
C SER A 9 17.76 -14.91 7.76
N ARG A 10 17.34 -15.98 7.07
CA ARG A 10 17.27 -17.34 7.65
C ARG A 10 18.59 -18.09 7.47
N PRO A 11 19.16 -18.69 8.54
CA PRO A 11 20.27 -19.62 8.39
C PRO A 11 19.89 -20.72 7.37
N GLY A 12 20.69 -20.88 6.31
CA GLY A 12 20.44 -21.84 5.23
C GLY A 12 19.66 -21.31 4.02
N SER A 13 19.31 -20.02 3.97
CA SER A 13 18.75 -19.41 2.75
C SER A 13 19.86 -19.18 1.71
N VAL A 14 19.69 -19.75 0.51
CA VAL A 14 20.61 -19.58 -0.62
C VAL A 14 19.97 -18.64 -1.62
N VAL A 15 20.62 -17.51 -1.90
CA VAL A 15 20.21 -16.60 -2.98
C VAL A 15 20.78 -17.13 -4.29
N GLY A 16 19.91 -17.59 -5.18
CA GLY A 16 20.30 -17.98 -6.54
C GLY A 16 20.39 -16.75 -7.45
N TYR A 17 21.54 -16.53 -8.07
CA TYR A 17 21.68 -15.56 -9.17
C TYR A 17 21.19 -16.21 -10.47
N ALA A 18 20.42 -15.47 -11.25
CA ALA A 18 20.01 -15.90 -12.58
C ALA A 18 20.58 -14.90 -13.59
N ASP A 19 21.33 -15.41 -14.58
CA ASP A 19 21.94 -14.60 -15.65
C ASP A 19 20.92 -14.05 -16.66
N ARG A 20 19.62 -14.25 -16.39
CA ARG A 20 18.51 -13.80 -17.22
C ARG A 20 17.51 -12.99 -16.38
N PRO A 21 16.86 -11.96 -16.95
CA PRO A 21 15.81 -11.23 -16.25
C PRO A 21 14.67 -12.18 -15.89
N LEU A 22 14.49 -12.44 -14.60
CA LEU A 22 13.43 -13.30 -14.07
C LEU A 22 12.04 -12.65 -14.21
N TYR A 23 12.01 -11.32 -14.34
CA TYR A 23 10.78 -10.56 -14.53
C TYR A 23 11.04 -9.40 -15.49
N ARG A 24 10.27 -9.33 -16.58
CA ARG A 24 10.25 -8.17 -17.49
C ARG A 24 9.02 -7.34 -17.16
N TYR A 25 9.21 -6.26 -16.41
CA TYR A 25 8.15 -5.29 -16.17
C TYR A 25 8.07 -4.31 -17.34
N THR A 26 7.05 -4.44 -18.17
CA THR A 26 6.80 -3.46 -19.24
C THR A 26 5.97 -2.33 -18.65
N ILE A 27 6.58 -1.17 -18.42
CA ILE A 27 5.85 0.03 -18.00
C ILE A 27 5.12 0.55 -19.23
N HIS A 28 3.82 0.29 -19.34
CA HIS A 28 3.02 0.84 -20.43
C HIS A 28 2.98 2.38 -20.32
N PRO A 29 3.05 3.14 -21.42
CA PRO A 29 2.96 4.60 -21.40
C PRO A 29 1.68 5.12 -20.71
N ALA A 30 0.58 4.37 -20.81
CA ALA A 30 -0.65 4.65 -20.06
C ALA A 30 -0.49 4.50 -18.53
N SER A 31 0.41 3.61 -18.08
CA SER A 31 0.81 3.47 -16.67
C SER A 31 1.71 4.61 -16.17
N VAL A 32 2.24 5.45 -17.07
CA VAL A 32 3.08 6.63 -16.77
C VAL A 32 2.23 7.90 -16.60
N THR A 33 0.96 7.87 -17.02
CA THR A 33 0.04 8.94 -16.63
C THR A 33 -0.25 8.75 -15.14
N GLY A 34 0.48 9.46 -14.27
CA GLY A 34 0.41 9.36 -12.81
C GLY A 34 -0.94 9.76 -12.19
N GLY A 35 -2.02 9.70 -12.97
CA GLY A 35 -3.40 9.86 -12.54
C GLY A 35 -3.99 8.58 -11.98
N LEU A 36 -5.06 8.75 -11.22
CA LEU A 36 -5.88 7.71 -10.64
C LEU A 36 -6.83 7.15 -11.71
N HIS A 37 -6.78 5.82 -11.90
CA HIS A 37 -7.60 5.10 -12.86
C HIS A 37 -8.56 4.14 -12.15
N ALA A 38 -9.68 3.79 -12.79
CA ALA A 38 -10.70 2.90 -12.23
C ALA A 38 -10.15 1.51 -11.83
N SER A 39 -9.06 1.06 -12.48
CA SER A 39 -8.34 -0.17 -12.11
C SER A 39 -7.74 -0.15 -10.70
N VAL A 40 -7.72 0.99 -10.01
CA VAL A 40 -7.39 1.06 -8.58
C VAL A 40 -8.29 0.15 -7.74
N TRP A 41 -9.55 -0.04 -8.16
CA TRP A 41 -10.51 -0.89 -7.46
C TRP A 41 -10.12 -2.36 -7.47
N THR A 42 -9.33 -2.83 -8.45
CA THR A 42 -8.81 -4.20 -8.48
C THR A 42 -7.91 -4.49 -7.27
N LEU A 43 -7.27 -3.48 -6.67
CA LEU A 43 -6.48 -3.67 -5.44
C LEU A 43 -7.33 -4.16 -4.27
N ARG A 44 -8.62 -3.81 -4.23
CA ARG A 44 -9.56 -4.24 -3.19
C ARG A 44 -9.76 -5.75 -3.19
N GLU A 45 -9.62 -6.41 -4.32
CA GLU A 45 -9.87 -7.85 -4.49
C GLU A 45 -8.68 -8.69 -4.01
N LEU A 46 -7.48 -8.09 -3.95
CA LEU A 46 -6.25 -8.79 -3.61
C LEU A 46 -6.30 -9.57 -2.29
N PRO A 47 -6.84 -9.03 -1.17
CA PRO A 47 -6.91 -9.77 0.08
C PRO A 47 -7.76 -11.03 -0.04
N ASP A 48 -8.81 -11.00 -0.86
CA ASP A 48 -9.71 -12.13 -1.03
C ASP A 48 -9.06 -13.19 -1.93
N LEU A 49 -8.38 -12.76 -2.99
CA LEU A 49 -7.68 -13.65 -3.94
C LEU A 49 -6.59 -14.50 -3.30
N VAL A 50 -5.89 -13.97 -2.29
CA VAL A 50 -4.79 -14.70 -1.63
C VAL A 50 -5.20 -15.34 -0.30
N ARG A 51 -6.45 -15.17 0.12
CA ARG A 51 -6.91 -15.61 1.44
C ARG A 51 -6.73 -17.11 1.65
N GLU A 52 -7.14 -17.91 0.67
CA GLU A 52 -7.02 -19.37 0.72
C GLU A 52 -5.54 -19.79 0.76
N LEU A 53 -4.72 -19.21 -0.11
CA LEU A 53 -3.28 -19.47 -0.12
C LEU A 53 -2.61 -19.15 1.23
N VAL A 54 -2.98 -18.03 1.86
CA VAL A 54 -2.47 -17.66 3.19
C VAL A 54 -2.97 -18.62 4.27
N ALA A 55 -4.24 -19.03 4.22
CA ALA A 55 -4.81 -19.97 5.18
C ALA A 55 -4.18 -21.37 5.09
N GLU A 56 -3.82 -21.81 3.88
CA GLU A 56 -3.17 -23.11 3.65
C GLU A 56 -1.68 -23.11 4.03
N SER A 57 -1.00 -21.96 3.89
CA SER A 57 0.45 -21.85 4.06
C SER A 57 0.90 -21.55 5.49
N PHE A 58 0.02 -21.06 6.36
CA PHE A 58 0.37 -20.55 7.68
C PHE A 58 -0.55 -21.09 8.78
N ALA A 59 -0.05 -21.10 10.03
CA ALA A 59 -0.89 -21.46 11.17
C ALA A 59 -2.08 -20.47 11.31
N PRO A 60 -3.25 -20.87 11.83
CA PRO A 60 -4.46 -20.04 11.81
C PRO A 60 -4.29 -18.64 12.42
N GLY A 61 -3.51 -18.52 13.50
CA GLY A 61 -3.21 -17.23 14.13
C GLY A 61 -2.32 -16.33 13.27
N GLU A 62 -1.31 -16.91 12.61
CA GLU A 62 -0.41 -16.17 11.71
C GLU A 62 -1.13 -15.76 10.43
N ALA A 63 -1.92 -16.67 9.85
CA ALA A 63 -2.75 -16.39 8.67
C ALA A 63 -3.71 -15.21 8.92
N ALA A 64 -4.37 -15.16 10.09
CA ALA A 64 -5.25 -14.06 10.45
C ALA A 64 -4.51 -12.72 10.57
N VAL A 65 -3.28 -12.71 11.13
CA VAL A 65 -2.45 -11.50 11.22
C VAL A 65 -2.03 -11.03 9.83
N LEU A 66 -1.54 -11.93 8.98
CA LEU A 66 -1.12 -11.62 7.61
C LEU A 66 -2.28 -11.10 6.76
N GLN A 67 -3.47 -11.70 6.89
CA GLN A 67 -4.67 -11.23 6.22
C GLN A 67 -5.02 -9.80 6.65
N ALA A 68 -5.00 -9.52 7.96
CA ALA A 68 -5.27 -8.18 8.47
C ALA A 68 -4.22 -7.17 8.01
N ASP A 69 -2.94 -7.54 7.95
CA ASP A 69 -1.88 -6.69 7.41
C ASP A 69 -2.06 -6.40 5.92
N LEU A 70 -2.45 -7.39 5.14
CA LEU A 70 -2.71 -7.21 3.72
C LEU A 70 -3.90 -6.27 3.47
N GLU A 71 -5.00 -6.42 4.22
CA GLU A 71 -6.14 -5.51 4.14
C GLU A 71 -5.73 -4.06 4.48
N ARG A 72 -4.95 -3.87 5.53
CA ARG A 72 -4.41 -2.55 5.89
C ARG A 72 -3.54 -2.00 4.77
N HIS A 73 -2.66 -2.82 4.20
CA HIS A 73 -1.77 -2.41 3.13
C HIS A 73 -2.54 -1.96 1.88
N VAL A 74 -3.57 -2.71 1.48
CA VAL A 74 -4.44 -2.34 0.34
C VAL A 74 -5.10 -0.98 0.56
N VAL A 75 -5.67 -0.75 1.75
CA VAL A 75 -6.28 0.54 2.10
C VAL A 75 -5.26 1.68 2.03
N THR A 76 -4.06 1.49 2.59
CA THR A 76 -2.97 2.47 2.53
C THR A 76 -2.56 2.77 1.08
N GLN A 77 -2.38 1.74 0.24
CA GLN A 77 -2.00 1.91 -1.17
C GLN A 77 -3.07 2.64 -1.99
N MET A 78 -4.34 2.29 -1.80
CA MET A 78 -5.45 2.98 -2.48
C MET A 78 -5.54 4.45 -2.03
N LEU A 79 -5.34 4.72 -0.73
CA LEU A 79 -5.30 6.07 -0.18
C LEU A 79 -4.15 6.90 -0.76
N HIS A 80 -2.95 6.32 -0.91
CA HIS A 80 -1.80 6.97 -1.54
C HIS A 80 -2.05 7.31 -3.01
N LYS A 81 -2.64 6.39 -3.77
CA LYS A 81 -3.03 6.63 -5.17
C LYS A 81 -4.03 7.78 -5.27
N ALA A 82 -5.05 7.80 -4.40
CA ALA A 82 -6.01 8.90 -4.36
C ALA A 82 -5.37 10.24 -3.96
N ALA A 83 -4.41 10.24 -3.04
CA ALA A 83 -3.72 11.47 -2.61
C ALA A 83 -2.83 12.07 -3.71
N ARG A 84 -2.23 11.23 -4.57
CA ARG A 84 -1.42 11.65 -5.72
C ARG A 84 -2.22 12.30 -6.84
N GLU A 85 -3.50 11.96 -6.96
CA GLU A 85 -4.38 12.55 -7.96
C GLU A 85 -4.45 14.08 -7.78
N LYS A 86 -4.02 14.84 -8.80
CA LYS A 86 -3.96 16.31 -8.77
C LYS A 86 -5.31 16.94 -9.01
N ALA A 87 -6.09 16.43 -9.96
CA ALA A 87 -7.40 16.97 -10.28
C ALA A 87 -8.42 16.55 -9.22
N SER A 88 -9.45 17.38 -9.01
CA SER A 88 -10.67 16.91 -8.35
C SER A 88 -11.40 15.99 -9.31
N SER A 89 -11.52 14.71 -8.95
CA SER A 89 -12.25 13.74 -9.75
C SER A 89 -13.22 12.95 -8.87
N PRO A 90 -14.38 12.54 -9.41
CA PRO A 90 -15.33 11.68 -8.69
C PRO A 90 -14.64 10.41 -8.17
N LEU A 91 -13.79 9.79 -8.99
CA LEU A 91 -13.04 8.60 -8.62
C LEU A 91 -12.15 8.81 -7.38
N ARG A 92 -11.49 9.98 -7.25
CA ARG A 92 -10.68 10.28 -6.07
C ARG A 92 -11.55 10.36 -4.80
N GLU A 93 -12.71 11.00 -4.91
CA GLU A 93 -13.65 11.15 -3.80
C GLU A 93 -14.21 9.79 -3.37
N GLU A 94 -14.62 8.95 -4.32
CA GLU A 94 -15.10 7.59 -4.08
C GLU A 94 -14.05 6.70 -3.40
N VAL A 95 -12.83 6.67 -3.95
CA VAL A 95 -11.73 5.89 -3.36
C VAL A 95 -11.39 6.38 -1.96
N THR A 96 -11.34 7.70 -1.76
CA THR A 96 -11.07 8.28 -0.45
C THR A 96 -12.18 7.94 0.56
N ALA A 97 -13.44 8.03 0.15
CA ALA A 97 -14.58 7.68 0.99
C ALA A 97 -14.57 6.20 1.38
N TRP A 98 -14.27 5.31 0.42
CA TRP A 98 -14.11 3.89 0.68
C TRP A 98 -12.95 3.60 1.65
N CYS A 99 -11.77 4.22 1.47
CA CYS A 99 -10.67 4.06 2.41
C CYS A 99 -11.08 4.53 3.82
N ARG A 100 -11.74 5.68 3.94
CA ARG A 100 -12.18 6.21 5.24
C ARG A 100 -13.15 5.29 5.97
N SER A 101 -14.04 4.61 5.25
CA SER A 101 -14.98 3.67 5.87
C SER A 101 -14.29 2.39 6.39
N ARG A 102 -13.12 2.05 5.85
CA ARG A 102 -12.30 0.90 6.29
C ARG A 102 -11.30 1.25 7.39
N ILE A 103 -10.86 2.50 7.47
CA ILE A 103 -9.88 2.94 8.47
C ILE A 103 -10.54 3.02 9.85
N SER A 104 -9.97 2.34 10.84
CA SER A 104 -10.40 2.38 12.24
C SER A 104 -9.27 2.84 13.16
N LEU A 105 -9.62 3.38 14.34
CA LEU A 105 -8.63 3.74 15.37
C LEU A 105 -7.83 2.50 15.81
N ARG A 106 -8.50 1.35 15.97
CA ARG A 106 -7.84 0.08 16.28
C ARG A 106 -6.85 -0.33 15.19
N GLY A 107 -7.21 -0.13 13.92
CA GLY A 107 -6.32 -0.38 12.78
C GLY A 107 -5.10 0.53 12.77
N ALA A 108 -5.27 1.83 13.04
CA ALA A 108 -4.16 2.77 13.16
C ALA A 108 -3.21 2.42 14.31
N LEU A 109 -3.75 2.04 15.47
CA LEU A 109 -2.95 1.55 16.60
C LEU A 109 -2.21 0.25 16.28
N ALA A 110 -2.83 -0.66 15.52
CA ALA A 110 -2.18 -1.88 15.06
C ALA A 110 -1.00 -1.56 14.14
N LEU A 111 -1.17 -0.66 13.15
CA LEU A 111 -0.07 -0.18 12.30
C LEU A 111 1.08 0.37 13.13
N ALA A 112 0.79 1.21 14.13
CA ALA A 112 1.82 1.77 14.99
C ALA A 112 2.56 0.69 15.80
N ARG A 113 1.83 -0.32 16.32
CA ARG A 113 2.42 -1.46 17.05
C ARG A 113 3.31 -2.33 16.17
N HIS A 114 2.97 -2.49 14.90
CA HIS A 114 3.76 -3.24 13.92
C HIS A 114 4.88 -2.41 13.27
N GLY A 115 5.16 -1.20 13.77
CA GLY A 115 6.25 -0.35 13.27
C GLY A 115 5.88 0.55 12.08
N HIS A 116 4.66 0.48 11.57
CA HIS A 116 4.14 1.30 10.47
C HIS A 116 3.62 2.66 10.96
N ARG A 117 4.46 3.41 11.69
CA ARG A 117 4.07 4.67 12.35
C ARG A 117 3.57 5.74 11.38
N ASN A 118 4.21 5.86 10.22
CA ASN A 118 3.80 6.85 9.22
C ASN A 118 2.41 6.55 8.67
N GLU A 119 2.13 5.29 8.33
CA GLU A 119 0.83 4.85 7.84
C GLU A 119 -0.26 5.04 8.92
N ALA A 120 0.07 4.77 10.19
CA ALA A 120 -0.84 5.04 11.31
C ALA A 120 -1.22 6.53 11.39
N VAL A 121 -0.25 7.44 11.21
CA VAL A 121 -0.51 8.89 11.20
C VAL A 121 -1.34 9.27 9.99
N GLU A 122 -1.05 8.73 8.80
CA GLU A 122 -1.85 8.97 7.59
C GLU A 122 -3.32 8.53 7.76
N TRP A 123 -3.54 7.37 8.39
CA TRP A 123 -4.86 6.85 8.72
C TRP A 123 -5.63 7.78 9.67
N LEU A 124 -4.96 8.30 10.69
CA LEU A 124 -5.57 9.29 11.60
C LEU A 124 -5.87 10.61 10.87
N LEU A 125 -4.93 11.10 10.08
CA LEU A 125 -5.09 12.34 9.31
C LEU A 125 -6.26 12.26 8.34
N VAL A 126 -6.40 11.17 7.56
CA VAL A 126 -7.51 11.05 6.60
C VAL A 126 -8.87 10.91 7.30
N ARG A 127 -8.92 10.33 8.51
CA ARG A 127 -10.15 10.31 9.31
C ARG A 127 -10.57 11.73 9.72
N ILE A 128 -9.62 12.54 10.19
CA ILE A 128 -9.85 13.91 10.65
C ILE A 128 -10.15 14.84 9.46
N SER A 129 -9.26 14.87 8.47
CA SER A 129 -9.36 15.74 7.31
C SER A 129 -8.67 15.11 6.10
N PRO A 130 -9.44 14.60 5.11
CA PRO A 130 -8.89 14.07 3.87
C PRO A 130 -8.09 15.11 3.08
N ALA A 131 -8.52 16.38 3.14
CA ALA A 131 -7.83 17.49 2.49
C ALA A 131 -6.44 17.73 3.11
N LEU A 132 -6.34 17.71 4.45
CA LEU A 132 -5.07 17.86 5.15
C LEU A 132 -4.12 16.69 4.86
N HIS A 133 -4.63 15.45 4.93
CA HIS A 133 -3.87 14.26 4.56
C HIS A 133 -3.27 14.40 3.17
N ARG A 134 -4.09 14.78 2.18
CA ARG A 134 -3.65 14.95 0.79
C ARG A 134 -2.58 16.03 0.66
N ALA A 135 -2.76 17.20 1.28
CA ALA A 135 -1.80 18.30 1.21
C ALA A 135 -0.43 17.88 1.75
N LEU A 136 -0.41 17.21 2.92
CA LEU A 136 0.81 16.71 3.53
C LEU A 136 1.47 15.60 2.70
N TYR A 137 0.68 14.68 2.17
CA TYR A 137 1.19 13.61 1.31
C TYR A 137 1.86 14.17 0.05
N GLN A 138 1.22 15.12 -0.63
CA GLN A 138 1.78 15.76 -1.83
C GLN A 138 3.03 16.60 -1.52
N GLN A 139 3.14 17.18 -0.33
CA GLN A 139 4.35 17.87 0.10
C GLN A 139 5.49 16.88 0.36
N TYR A 140 5.18 15.74 0.98
CA TYR A 140 6.14 14.67 1.21
C TYR A 140 6.66 14.08 -0.11
N ASP A 141 5.77 13.74 -1.05
CA ASP A 141 6.13 13.16 -2.36
C ASP A 141 7.03 14.13 -3.14
N ARG A 142 6.70 15.42 -3.17
CA ARG A 142 7.55 16.47 -3.79
C ARG A 142 8.95 16.54 -3.18
N ARG A 143 9.07 16.46 -1.86
CA ARG A 143 10.38 16.48 -1.16
C ARG A 143 11.19 15.24 -1.44
N LYS A 144 10.52 14.09 -1.59
CA LYS A 144 11.17 12.82 -1.93
C LYS A 144 11.74 12.84 -3.33
N ASP A 145 11.00 13.36 -4.30
CA ASP A 145 11.47 13.51 -5.67
C ASP A 145 12.68 14.45 -5.74
N ALA A 146 12.64 15.57 -5.02
CA ALA A 146 13.75 16.54 -4.96
C ALA A 146 15.04 16.02 -4.30
N ARG A 147 14.99 14.94 -3.52
CA ARG A 147 16.18 14.30 -2.90
C ARG A 147 16.81 13.21 -3.76
N THR A 148 16.16 12.82 -4.84
CA THR A 148 16.57 11.71 -5.71
C THR A 148 17.27 12.22 -6.98
N VAL A 149 17.26 13.53 -7.21
CA VAL A 149 18.03 14.26 -8.23
C VAL A 149 19.33 14.73 -7.61
#